data_AF-A0A536TBE7-F1
#
_entry.id   AF-A0A536TBE7-F1
#
_cell.length_a   1.000
_cell.length_b   1.000
_cell.length_c   1.000
_cell.angle_alpha   90.00
_cell.angle_beta   90.00
_cell.angle_gamma   90.00
#
_symmetry.space_group_name_H-M   'P 1'
#
loop_
_entity.id
_entity.type
_entity.pdbx_description
1 polymer ?
#
loop_
_entity_poly.entity_id
_entity_poly.type
_entity_poly.pdbx_seq_one_letter_code
_entity_poly.pdbx_strand_id
1 'polypeptide(L)'
;MELSPVQRRIRDFYFKEGLAAPPGVSHVHRPNLVPDQQLFSMEDLRRHLNNPLVDLNYLNLFQAGKPVDLASARVYKTVQKRKIEFVDLNVLEQHLENGAACVLEGLDILEPGINTLAAALDRAHAATFSNATVFFSQRGNEAYRGHLDTDDVLVIHLAGEKRWQLYRRQPPRRINLADLDD
;
A
#
# COMPACT_ATOMS: atom_id res chain seq x y z
N MET A 1 -16.98 -16.12 -6.71
CA MET A 1 -17.34 -14.68 -6.77
C MET A 1 -16.97 -14.17 -8.15
N GLU A 2 -17.89 -13.48 -8.85
CA GLU A 2 -17.57 -12.93 -10.17
C GLU A 2 -16.73 -11.65 -10.04
N LEU A 3 -15.75 -11.50 -10.93
CA LEU A 3 -14.95 -10.29 -11.01
C LEU A 3 -15.71 -9.19 -11.77
N SER A 4 -15.66 -7.96 -11.24
CA SER A 4 -16.12 -6.76 -11.94
C SER A 4 -15.31 -6.53 -13.23
N PRO A 5 -15.82 -5.74 -14.19
CA PRO A 5 -15.07 -5.37 -15.39
C PRO A 5 -13.70 -4.76 -15.09
N VAL A 6 -13.58 -3.93 -14.05
CA VAL A 6 -12.32 -3.34 -13.57
C VAL A 6 -11.35 -4.42 -13.11
N GLN A 7 -11.80 -5.30 -12.21
CA GLN A 7 -10.98 -6.39 -11.67
C GLN A 7 -10.52 -7.35 -12.78
N ARG A 8 -11.38 -7.65 -13.77
CA ARG A 8 -11.01 -8.49 -14.92
C ARG A 8 -9.89 -7.87 -15.76
N ARG A 9 -9.94 -6.55 -16.02
CA ARG A 9 -8.87 -5.85 -16.75
C ARG A 9 -7.54 -5.92 -16.01
N ILE A 10 -7.56 -5.67 -14.70
CA ILE A 10 -6.36 -5.73 -13.85
C ILE A 10 -5.78 -7.15 -13.81
N ARG A 11 -6.63 -8.15 -13.57
CA ARG A 11 -6.26 -9.56 -13.58
C ARG A 11 -5.65 -9.96 -14.93
N ASP A 12 -6.30 -9.57 -16.02
CA ASP A 12 -5.83 -9.92 -17.37
C ASP A 12 -4.48 -9.27 -17.69
N PHE A 13 -4.27 -8.01 -17.29
CA PHE A 13 -2.97 -7.36 -17.38
C PHE A 13 -1.91 -8.13 -16.59
N TYR A 14 -2.19 -8.47 -15.32
CA TYR A 14 -1.26 -9.20 -14.47
C TYR A 14 -0.83 -10.53 -15.11
N PHE A 15 -1.77 -11.37 -15.55
CA PHE A 15 -1.43 -12.69 -16.11
C PHE A 15 -0.91 -12.64 -17.54
N LYS A 16 -1.55 -11.86 -18.42
CA LYS A 16 -1.28 -11.91 -19.87
C LYS A 16 -0.15 -10.98 -20.30
N GLU A 17 0.20 -9.99 -19.48
CA GLU A 17 1.25 -9.03 -19.81
C GLU A 17 2.36 -9.04 -18.76
N GLY A 18 2.01 -8.96 -17.47
CA GLY A 18 2.97 -8.95 -16.36
C GLY A 18 3.75 -10.25 -16.23
N LEU A 19 3.06 -11.34 -15.89
CA LEU A 19 3.68 -12.65 -15.70
C LEU A 19 4.14 -13.31 -17.01
N ALA A 20 3.51 -12.95 -18.13
CA ALA A 20 3.92 -13.44 -19.45
C ALA A 20 5.08 -12.63 -20.06
N ALA A 21 5.62 -11.64 -19.35
CA ALA A 21 6.73 -10.82 -19.83
C ALA A 21 7.99 -11.68 -20.10
N PRO A 22 8.76 -11.37 -21.16
CA PRO A 22 10.00 -12.08 -21.44
C PRO A 22 11.03 -11.99 -20.30
N PRO A 23 11.90 -13.00 -20.14
CA PRO A 23 13.01 -12.93 -19.19
C PRO A 23 13.85 -11.66 -19.37
N GLY A 24 14.17 -10.99 -18.27
CA GLY A 24 14.96 -9.75 -18.25
C GLY A 24 14.14 -8.47 -18.33
N VAL A 25 12.83 -8.55 -18.61
CA VAL A 25 11.91 -7.43 -18.37
C VAL A 25 11.72 -7.28 -16.86
N SER A 26 12.08 -6.11 -16.33
CA SER A 26 11.99 -5.83 -14.88
C SER A 26 10.67 -5.19 -14.46
N HIS A 27 9.91 -4.65 -15.40
CA HIS A 27 8.59 -4.06 -15.16
C HIS A 27 7.81 -3.99 -16.46
N VAL A 28 6.48 -4.04 -16.34
CA VAL A 28 5.53 -3.80 -17.42
C VAL A 28 4.61 -2.68 -16.99
N HIS A 29 4.33 -1.74 -17.88
CA HIS A 29 3.46 -0.60 -17.60
C HIS A 29 2.41 -0.43 -18.71
N ARG A 30 1.15 -0.30 -18.29
CA ARG A 30 0.03 -0.03 -19.19
C ARG A 30 -0.72 1.23 -18.72
N PRO A 31 -0.50 2.39 -19.37
CA PRO A 31 -1.22 3.60 -19.01
C PRO A 31 -2.70 3.44 -19.40
N ASN A 32 -3.59 4.04 -18.60
CA ASN A 32 -5.03 4.06 -18.85
C ASN A 32 -5.66 2.66 -19.04
N LEU A 33 -5.12 1.62 -18.37
CA LEU A 33 -5.67 0.26 -18.43
C LEU A 33 -7.13 0.20 -17.93
N VAL A 34 -7.42 0.99 -16.90
CA VAL A 34 -8.74 1.14 -16.29
C VAL A 34 -9.11 2.63 -16.31
N PRO A 35 -9.78 3.13 -17.37
CA PRO A 35 -10.12 4.55 -17.48
C PRO A 35 -11.10 5.01 -16.40
N ASP A 36 -12.07 4.16 -16.06
CA ASP A 36 -13.05 4.41 -14.99
C ASP A 36 -12.63 3.64 -13.73
N GLN A 37 -11.54 4.08 -13.09
CA GLN A 37 -11.03 3.39 -11.91
C GLN A 37 -12.03 3.46 -10.74
N GLN A 38 -12.55 2.29 -10.35
CA GLN A 38 -13.56 2.13 -9.31
C GLN A 38 -13.18 1.05 -8.28
N LEU A 39 -11.94 0.55 -8.31
CA LEU A 39 -11.49 -0.47 -7.36
C LEU A 39 -11.39 0.08 -5.93
N PHE A 40 -10.92 1.32 -5.78
CA PHE A 40 -10.77 2.03 -4.52
C PHE A 40 -10.65 3.53 -4.80
N SER A 41 -11.29 4.36 -3.99
CA SER A 41 -11.39 5.80 -4.18
C SER A 41 -10.82 6.60 -3.01
N MET A 42 -10.73 7.92 -3.19
CA MET A 42 -10.37 8.84 -2.11
C MET A 42 -11.42 8.85 -0.98
N GLU A 43 -12.69 8.61 -1.32
CA GLU A 43 -13.76 8.51 -0.33
C GLU A 43 -13.61 7.25 0.53
N ASP A 44 -13.21 6.14 -0.08
CA ASP A 44 -12.92 4.89 0.63
C ASP A 44 -11.74 5.06 1.60
N LEU A 45 -10.66 5.71 1.14
CA LEU A 45 -9.54 6.04 2.02
C LEU A 45 -9.99 6.90 3.19
N ARG A 46 -10.75 7.97 2.91
CA ARG A 46 -11.28 8.86 3.95
C ARG A 46 -12.16 8.09 4.94
N ARG A 47 -12.99 7.16 4.48
CA ARG A 47 -13.83 6.30 5.32
C ARG A 47 -12.99 5.43 6.26
N HIS A 48 -11.89 4.86 5.80
CA HIS A 48 -10.97 4.09 6.65
C HIS A 48 -10.22 4.96 7.66
N LEU A 49 -9.71 6.12 7.23
CA LEU A 49 -8.99 7.03 8.12
C LEU A 49 -9.88 7.66 9.19
N ASN A 50 -11.19 7.77 8.94
CA ASN A 50 -12.18 8.24 9.91
C ASN A 50 -12.85 7.13 10.71
N ASN A 51 -12.41 5.87 10.56
CA ASN A 51 -12.96 4.77 11.33
C ASN A 51 -12.52 4.89 12.80
N PRO A 52 -13.44 4.95 13.78
CA PRO A 52 -13.08 5.04 15.20
C PRO A 52 -12.33 3.80 15.73
N LEU A 53 -12.33 2.70 14.97
CA LEU A 53 -11.62 1.46 15.27
C LEU A 53 -10.37 1.28 14.40
N VAL A 54 -9.89 2.33 13.72
CA VAL A 54 -8.60 2.28 13.02
C VAL A 54 -7.50 1.89 14.01
N ASP A 55 -6.65 0.95 13.60
CA ASP A 55 -5.50 0.51 14.38
C ASP A 55 -4.22 1.01 13.72
N LEU A 56 -3.38 1.69 14.50
CA LEU A 56 -2.09 2.21 14.05
C LEU A 56 -1.05 1.10 13.75
N ASN A 57 -1.40 -0.17 13.96
CA ASN A 57 -0.63 -1.30 13.44
C ASN A 57 -0.74 -1.45 11.91
N TYR A 58 -1.80 -0.92 11.29
CA TYR A 58 -2.01 -0.95 9.85
C TYR A 58 -1.83 0.43 9.19
N LEU A 59 -1.69 1.49 9.98
CA LEU A 59 -1.62 2.87 9.49
C LEU A 59 -0.27 3.50 9.87
N ASN A 60 0.47 3.91 8.85
CA ASN A 60 1.72 4.66 8.99
C ASN A 60 1.60 6.04 8.33
N LEU A 61 2.03 7.09 9.04
CA LEU A 61 2.17 8.43 8.47
C LEU A 61 3.64 8.80 8.30
N PHE A 62 3.93 9.55 7.25
CA PHE A 62 5.28 10.01 6.91
C PHE A 62 5.28 11.51 6.65
N GLN A 63 6.20 12.22 7.32
CA GLN A 63 6.40 13.65 7.14
C GLN A 63 7.84 13.91 6.70
N ALA A 64 8.00 14.59 5.56
CA ALA A 64 9.32 14.87 4.97
C ALA A 64 10.20 13.61 4.84
N GLY A 65 9.59 12.50 4.42
CA GLY A 65 10.27 11.21 4.24
C GLY A 65 10.69 10.49 5.53
N LYS A 66 10.16 10.88 6.69
CA LYS A 66 10.39 10.23 7.98
C LYS A 66 9.08 9.70 8.56
N PRO A 67 9.07 8.51 9.19
CA PRO A 67 7.91 8.06 9.95
C PRO A 67 7.53 9.08 11.03
N VAL A 68 6.24 9.33 11.17
CA VAL A 68 5.68 10.13 12.26
C VAL A 68 5.48 9.21 13.46
N ASP A 69 5.93 9.64 14.64
CA ASP A 69 5.59 8.95 15.89
C ASP A 69 4.14 9.23 16.26
N LEU A 70 3.29 8.20 16.19
CA LEU A 70 1.87 8.27 16.50
C LEU A 70 1.54 7.71 17.89
N ALA A 71 2.53 7.49 18.76
CA ALA A 71 2.29 6.99 20.11
C ALA A 71 1.31 7.86 20.90
N SER A 72 1.38 9.20 20.74
CA SER A 72 0.46 10.13 21.38
C SER A 72 -0.97 10.08 20.86
N ALA A 73 -1.18 9.52 19.66
CA ALA A 73 -2.52 9.32 19.11
C ALA A 73 -3.23 8.11 19.74
N ARG A 74 -2.50 7.20 20.41
CA ARG A 74 -3.10 6.08 21.15
C ARG A 74 -3.64 6.59 22.48
N VAL A 75 -4.96 6.63 22.59
CA VAL A 75 -5.67 7.08 23.80
C VAL A 75 -6.56 5.96 24.32
N TYR A 76 -7.04 6.06 25.55
CA TYR A 76 -7.94 5.07 26.11
C TYR A 76 -9.04 5.69 26.98
N LYS A 77 -10.14 4.96 27.10
CA LYS A 77 -11.18 5.19 28.10
C LYS A 77 -11.27 3.99 29.02
N THR A 78 -11.59 4.24 30.29
CA THR A 78 -11.88 3.17 31.24
C THR A 78 -13.38 2.91 31.28
N VAL A 79 -13.79 1.73 30.83
CA VAL A 79 -15.19 1.30 30.81
C VAL A 79 -15.29 0.00 31.61
N GLN A 80 -16.09 0.00 32.67
CA GLN A 80 -16.28 -1.17 33.54
C GLN A 80 -14.95 -1.81 34.01
N LYS A 81 -13.99 -0.97 34.45
CA LYS A 81 -12.62 -1.38 34.87
C LYS A 81 -11.73 -1.96 33.76
N ARG A 82 -12.16 -1.94 32.50
CA ARG A 82 -11.33 -2.32 31.35
C ARG A 82 -10.82 -1.06 30.64
N LYS A 83 -9.56 -1.08 30.20
CA LYS A 83 -9.04 -0.07 29.27
C LYS A 83 -9.48 -0.45 27.85
N ILE A 84 -10.13 0.48 27.18
CA ILE A 84 -10.46 0.38 25.76
C ILE A 84 -9.63 1.43 25.04
N GLU A 85 -8.68 0.97 24.25
CA GLU A 85 -7.82 1.83 23.45
C GLU A 85 -8.52 2.21 22.14
N PHE A 86 -8.25 3.42 21.67
CA PHE A 86 -8.69 3.95 20.39
C PHE A 86 -7.72 5.04 19.93
N VAL A 87 -7.88 5.47 18.68
CA VAL A 87 -7.02 6.48 18.09
C VAL A 87 -7.69 7.85 18.16
N ASP A 88 -6.95 8.87 18.61
CA ASP A 88 -7.35 10.26 18.48
C ASP A 88 -7.15 10.70 17.02
N LEU A 89 -8.27 10.74 16.28
CA LEU A 89 -8.27 11.06 14.86
C LEU A 89 -7.82 12.50 14.57
N ASN A 90 -7.93 13.42 15.53
CA ASN A 90 -7.48 14.81 15.34
C ASN A 90 -5.97 14.87 15.13
N VAL A 91 -5.21 13.99 15.80
CA VAL A 91 -3.75 13.90 15.63
C VAL A 91 -3.42 13.43 14.21
N LEU A 92 -4.16 12.44 13.68
CA LEU A 92 -3.99 11.97 12.32
C LEU A 92 -4.34 13.05 11.29
N GLU A 93 -5.49 13.69 11.46
CA GLU A 93 -5.97 14.77 10.60
C GLU A 93 -4.94 15.91 10.54
N GLN A 94 -4.42 16.35 11.69
CA GLN A 94 -3.41 17.40 11.74
C GLN A 94 -2.15 17.05 10.94
N HIS A 95 -1.68 15.80 10.98
CA HIS A 95 -0.53 15.39 10.17
C HIS A 95 -0.85 15.41 8.67
N LEU A 96 -2.01 14.89 8.29
CA LEU A 96 -2.47 14.86 6.89
C LEU A 96 -2.66 16.27 6.32
N GLU A 97 -3.26 17.18 7.09
CA GLU A 97 -3.40 18.61 6.72
C GLU A 97 -2.04 19.29 6.54
N ASN A 98 -1.04 18.90 7.34
CA ASN A 98 0.34 19.38 7.22
C ASN A 98 1.14 18.69 6.10
N GLY A 99 0.47 17.94 5.22
CA GLY A 99 1.08 17.37 4.04
C GLY A 99 1.61 15.96 4.22
N ALA A 100 1.36 15.27 5.34
CA ALA A 100 1.86 13.92 5.56
C ALA A 100 1.40 12.96 4.46
N ALA A 101 2.29 12.04 4.09
CA ALA A 101 1.92 10.87 3.31
C ALA A 101 1.38 9.79 4.25
N CYS A 102 0.47 8.98 3.74
CA CYS A 102 -0.22 7.92 4.45
C CYS A 102 -0.02 6.59 3.74
N VAL A 103 0.27 5.56 4.53
CA VAL A 103 0.33 4.17 4.11
C VAL A 103 -0.65 3.39 4.97
N LEU A 104 -1.67 2.81 4.34
CA LEU A 104 -2.66 1.97 5.00
C LEU A 104 -2.54 0.55 4.44
N GLU A 105 -2.13 -0.36 5.30
CA GLU A 105 -1.94 -1.78 5.01
C GLU A 105 -3.24 -2.57 5.23
N GLY A 106 -3.28 -3.79 4.68
CA GLY A 106 -4.37 -4.73 4.91
C GLY A 106 -5.66 -4.40 4.17
N LEU A 107 -5.59 -3.69 3.03
CA LEU A 107 -6.78 -3.41 2.22
C LEU A 107 -7.43 -4.69 1.67
N ASP A 108 -6.68 -5.77 1.51
CA ASP A 108 -7.20 -7.10 1.17
C ASP A 108 -8.11 -7.68 2.27
N ILE A 109 -8.02 -7.19 3.51
CA ILE A 109 -8.90 -7.53 4.63
C ILE A 109 -10.05 -6.51 4.72
N LEU A 110 -9.73 -5.22 4.57
CA LEU A 110 -10.65 -4.11 4.81
C LEU A 110 -11.65 -3.87 3.67
N GLU A 111 -11.32 -4.25 2.43
CA GLU A 111 -12.12 -3.96 1.24
C GLU A 111 -12.50 -5.24 0.47
N PRO A 112 -13.79 -5.63 0.46
CA PRO A 112 -14.25 -6.84 -0.22
C PRO A 112 -13.90 -6.90 -1.71
N GLY A 113 -13.92 -5.75 -2.39
CA GLY A 113 -13.53 -5.66 -3.80
C GLY A 113 -12.04 -5.95 -4.02
N ILE A 114 -11.18 -5.49 -3.11
CA ILE A 114 -9.74 -5.77 -3.18
C ILE A 114 -9.47 -7.23 -2.81
N ASN A 115 -10.12 -7.74 -1.76
CA ASN A 115 -10.05 -9.15 -1.38
C ASN A 115 -10.42 -10.08 -2.55
N THR A 116 -11.49 -9.75 -3.27
CA THR A 116 -11.96 -10.53 -4.42
C THR A 116 -10.93 -10.56 -5.54
N LEU A 117 -10.25 -9.44 -5.79
CA LEU A 117 -9.17 -9.36 -6.77
C LEU A 117 -7.95 -10.16 -6.30
N ALA A 118 -7.48 -9.95 -5.06
CA ALA A 118 -6.37 -10.68 -4.46
C ALA A 118 -6.58 -12.20 -4.55
N ALA A 119 -7.75 -12.68 -4.12
CA ALA A 119 -8.11 -14.10 -4.23
C ALA A 119 -8.13 -14.62 -5.67
N ALA A 120 -8.40 -13.77 -6.67
CA ALA A 120 -8.33 -14.16 -8.08
C ALA A 120 -6.91 -14.22 -8.63
N LEU A 121 -6.00 -13.39 -8.12
CA LEU A 121 -4.58 -13.44 -8.44
C LEU A 121 -3.93 -14.67 -7.79
N ASP A 122 -4.25 -14.94 -6.52
CA ASP A 122 -3.69 -16.07 -5.76
C ASP A 122 -4.09 -17.43 -6.34
N ARG A 123 -5.32 -17.58 -6.84
CA ARG A 123 -5.80 -18.86 -7.41
C ARG A 123 -4.97 -19.39 -8.58
N ALA A 124 -4.18 -18.56 -9.24
CA ALA A 124 -3.35 -19.02 -10.35
C ALA A 124 -2.06 -19.73 -9.91
N HIS A 125 -1.67 -19.62 -8.65
CA HIS A 125 -0.40 -20.12 -8.14
C HIS A 125 -0.56 -20.76 -6.77
N ALA A 126 0.02 -21.95 -6.57
CA ALA A 126 -0.13 -22.70 -5.32
C ALA A 126 0.55 -22.05 -4.10
N ALA A 127 1.42 -21.05 -4.31
CA ALA A 127 2.24 -20.42 -3.27
C ALA A 127 2.26 -18.89 -3.36
N THR A 128 1.19 -18.28 -3.88
CA THR A 128 1.04 -16.83 -3.89
C THR A 128 0.04 -16.42 -2.82
N PHE A 129 0.42 -15.39 -2.05
CA PHE A 129 -0.45 -14.73 -1.08
C PHE A 129 -0.37 -13.23 -1.34
N SER A 130 -1.41 -12.68 -1.95
CA SER A 130 -1.50 -11.26 -2.27
C SER A 130 -1.95 -10.48 -1.04
N ASN A 131 -1.14 -9.52 -0.62
CA ASN A 131 -1.57 -8.46 0.29
C ASN A 131 -1.87 -7.17 -0.50
N ALA A 132 -2.58 -6.23 0.11
CA ALA A 132 -2.83 -4.94 -0.51
C ALA A 132 -2.62 -3.77 0.45
N THR A 133 -1.89 -2.77 -0.05
CA THR A 133 -1.56 -1.55 0.69
C THR A 133 -1.89 -0.35 -0.18
N VAL A 134 -2.55 0.66 0.40
CA VAL A 134 -2.82 1.93 -0.28
C VAL A 134 -1.84 3.00 0.17
N PHE A 135 -1.34 3.73 -0.83
CA PHE A 135 -0.44 4.85 -0.66
C PHE A 135 -1.15 6.15 -1.03
N PHE A 136 -1.19 7.08 -0.08
CA PHE A 136 -1.60 8.45 -0.31
C PHE A 136 -0.43 9.39 -0.05
N SER A 137 -0.18 10.31 -0.96
CA SER A 137 0.92 11.27 -0.83
C SER A 137 0.53 12.59 -1.46
N GLN A 138 1.09 13.67 -0.94
CA GLN A 138 0.87 15.03 -1.43
C GLN A 138 2.16 15.55 -2.09
N ARG A 139 2.02 16.57 -2.93
CA ARG A 139 3.17 17.15 -3.65
C ARG A 139 4.24 17.59 -2.65
N GLY A 140 5.46 17.10 -2.83
CA GLY A 140 6.61 17.44 -1.98
C GLY A 140 6.77 16.57 -0.74
N ASN A 141 5.88 15.59 -0.50
CA ASN A 141 6.02 14.67 0.62
C ASN A 141 5.73 13.22 0.17
N GLU A 142 6.80 12.45 0.01
CA GLU A 142 6.76 11.04 -0.35
C GLU A 142 6.91 10.18 0.92
N ALA A 143 6.16 9.07 1.01
CA ALA A 143 6.24 8.16 2.15
C ALA A 143 7.62 7.48 2.23
N TYR A 144 8.13 7.01 1.10
CA TYR A 144 9.38 6.28 1.01
C TYR A 144 10.38 6.94 0.09
N ARG A 145 11.66 6.77 0.43
CA ARG A 145 12.77 7.00 -0.50
C ARG A 145 12.91 5.80 -1.44
N GLY A 146 13.83 5.88 -2.40
CA GLY A 146 14.13 4.76 -3.29
C GLY A 146 14.50 3.49 -2.52
N HIS A 147 13.80 2.40 -2.79
CA HIS A 147 13.97 1.09 -2.18
C HIS A 147 13.73 -0.02 -3.20
N LEU A 148 13.94 -1.26 -2.77
CA LEU A 148 13.65 -2.48 -3.53
C LEU A 148 12.84 -3.39 -2.62
N ASP A 149 11.66 -3.79 -3.09
CA ASP A 149 10.85 -4.81 -2.43
C ASP A 149 11.40 -6.21 -2.71
N THR A 150 11.13 -7.13 -1.78
CA THR A 150 11.47 -8.54 -1.93
C THR A 150 10.49 -9.31 -2.81
N ASP A 151 9.28 -8.80 -2.93
CA ASP A 151 8.14 -9.43 -3.58
C ASP A 151 7.87 -8.82 -4.96
N ASP A 152 7.12 -9.54 -5.79
CA ASP A 152 6.58 -8.99 -7.03
C ASP A 152 5.41 -8.04 -6.70
N VAL A 153 5.42 -6.84 -7.27
CA VAL A 153 4.45 -5.78 -6.94
C VAL A 153 3.58 -5.42 -8.15
N LEU A 154 2.26 -5.47 -7.97
CA LEU A 154 1.28 -4.91 -8.89
C LEU A 154 0.82 -3.53 -8.40
N VAL A 155 1.30 -2.47 -9.05
CA VAL A 155 0.89 -1.10 -8.72
C VAL A 155 -0.32 -0.68 -9.56
N ILE A 156 -1.38 -0.23 -8.88
CA ILE A 156 -2.59 0.29 -9.50
C ILE A 156 -2.70 1.78 -9.14
N HIS A 157 -2.54 2.66 -10.12
CA HIS A 157 -2.70 4.10 -9.91
C HIS A 157 -4.20 4.46 -9.83
N LEU A 158 -4.62 5.06 -8.72
CA LEU A 158 -6.04 5.28 -8.42
C LEU A 158 -6.52 6.70 -8.69
N ALA A 159 -5.72 7.71 -8.35
CA ALA A 159 -6.11 9.11 -8.46
C ALA A 159 -4.89 10.04 -8.56
N GLY A 160 -5.09 11.23 -9.14
CA GLY A 160 -4.06 12.25 -9.25
C GLY A 160 -2.91 11.84 -10.17
N GLU A 161 -1.69 12.29 -9.84
CA GLU A 161 -0.49 12.02 -10.62
C GLU A 161 0.66 11.60 -9.70
N LYS A 162 1.49 10.66 -10.16
CA LYS A 162 2.69 10.23 -9.43
C LYS A 162 3.82 9.95 -10.41
N ARG A 163 4.99 10.53 -10.14
CA ARG A 163 6.21 10.26 -10.92
C ARG A 163 6.94 9.05 -10.33
N TRP A 164 7.04 7.98 -11.10
CA TRP A 164 7.80 6.79 -10.74
C TRP A 164 9.18 6.83 -11.38
N GLN A 165 10.22 6.59 -10.59
CA GLN A 165 11.58 6.40 -11.06
C GLN A 165 11.98 4.95 -10.81
N LEU A 166 12.10 4.19 -11.90
CA LEU A 166 12.46 2.78 -11.84
C LEU A 166 13.93 2.64 -12.26
N TYR A 167 14.70 1.97 -11.43
CA TYR A 167 16.12 1.74 -11.66
C TYR A 167 16.39 0.28 -11.96
N ARG A 168 17.46 0.02 -12.70
CA ARG A 168 17.92 -1.36 -12.93
C ARG A 168 18.26 -2.03 -11.60
N ARG A 169 17.78 -3.26 -11.42
CA ARG A 169 18.08 -4.09 -10.24
C ARG A 169 19.59 -4.15 -10.03
N GLN A 170 20.01 -3.74 -8.84
CA GLN A 170 21.40 -3.83 -8.42
C GLN A 170 21.67 -5.24 -7.88
N PRO A 171 22.85 -5.82 -8.11
CA PRO A 171 23.24 -7.05 -7.42
C PRO A 171 23.21 -6.79 -5.90
N PRO A 172 22.86 -7.81 -5.08
CA PRO A 172 22.93 -7.68 -3.64
C PRO A 172 24.34 -7.21 -3.23
N ARG A 173 24.41 -6.20 -2.37
CA ARG A 173 25.68 -5.83 -1.74
C ARG A 173 26.02 -6.92 -0.74
N ARG A 174 26.84 -7.88 -1.17
CA ARG A 174 27.42 -8.88 -0.28
C ARG A 174 28.64 -8.26 0.36
N ILE A 175 28.59 -8.06 1.67
CA ILE A 175 29.79 -7.83 2.47
C ILE A 175 30.27 -9.22 2.88
N ASN A 176 31.53 -9.53 2.62
CA ASN A 176 32.13 -10.71 3.22
C ASN A 176 32.27 -10.39 4.72
N LEU A 177 31.70 -11.24 5.58
CA LEU A 177 31.73 -11.00 7.03
C LEU A 177 33.18 -10.94 7.57
N ALA A 178 34.14 -11.52 6.85
CA ALA A 178 35.56 -11.42 7.15
C ALA A 178 36.20 -10.05 6.83
N ASP A 179 35.48 -9.17 6.11
CA ASP A 179 35.92 -7.80 5.77
C ASP A 179 35.35 -6.74 6.74
N LEU A 180 34.57 -7.17 7.74
CA LEU A 180 34.17 -6.33 8.87
C LEU A 180 35.24 -6.52 9.96
N ASP A 181 36.22 -5.61 10.00
CA ASP A 181 37.08 -5.49 11.18
C ASP A 181 36.21 -5.16 12.41
N ASP A 182 36.53 -5.78 13.56
CA ASP A 182 35.84 -5.61 14.86
C ASP A 182 35.62 -4.15 15.29
#